data_AF-A0A929UZZ4-F1
#
_entry.id   AF-A0A929UZZ4-F1
#
_cell.length_a   1.000
_cell.length_b   1.000
_cell.length_c   1.000
_cell.angle_alpha   90.00
_cell.angle_beta   90.00
_cell.angle_gamma   90.00
#
_symmetry.space_group_name_H-M   'P 1'
#
loop_
_entity.id
_entity.type
_entity.pdbx_description
1 polymer ?
#
loop_
_entity_poly.entity_id
_entity_poly.type
_entity_poly.pdbx_seq_one_letter_code
_entity_poly.pdbx_strand_id
1 'polypeptide(L)'
;MTNQTINARNLVTEYLRNIELPSDFDLPFLGTENLKFLANYYIQKEANTASKADSFQSETNPSEANENPLLQEEDEELYRTIDTIIASIDHAEPKPLLATIRSDRWFNNGDEVVCFIQDDGDEALLKKNVFVTGKVAADWKQHEGYVSILANEKVHTGDNQDGHGLSFTTRDPRIMKVREYNYLKNHPDYLKMWITNHSALLQFNPEPMLQAFAEQ
;
A
#
# COMPACT_ATOMS: atom_id res chain seq x y z
N MET A 1 -32.34 -17.22 -3.09
CA MET A 1 -31.00 -16.61 -3.23
C MET A 1 -31.11 -15.12 -2.96
N THR A 2 -30.73 -14.70 -1.77
CA THR A 2 -30.50 -13.27 -1.49
C THR A 2 -29.24 -12.87 -2.25
N ASN A 3 -29.37 -11.97 -3.23
CA ASN A 3 -28.23 -11.27 -3.83
C ASN A 3 -27.60 -10.41 -2.73
N GLN A 4 -26.69 -10.99 -1.95
CA GLN A 4 -25.84 -10.20 -1.07
C GLN A 4 -24.91 -9.39 -1.97
N THR A 5 -25.17 -8.09 -2.06
CA THR A 5 -24.26 -7.16 -2.72
C THR A 5 -22.95 -7.17 -1.95
N ILE A 6 -21.88 -7.59 -2.61
CA ILE A 6 -20.52 -7.54 -2.07
C ILE A 6 -20.23 -6.10 -1.62
N ASN A 7 -19.89 -5.94 -0.35
CA ASN A 7 -19.57 -4.63 0.21
C ASN A 7 -18.10 -4.30 -0.10
N ALA A 8 -17.89 -3.47 -1.14
CA ALA A 8 -16.56 -3.03 -1.59
C ALA A 8 -15.69 -2.46 -0.45
N ARG A 9 -16.28 -1.70 0.46
CA ARG A 9 -15.57 -1.14 1.62
C ARG A 9 -15.06 -2.26 2.53
N ASN A 10 -15.91 -3.23 2.86
CA ASN A 10 -15.53 -4.37 3.70
C ASN A 10 -14.35 -5.15 3.10
N LEU A 11 -14.41 -5.46 1.80
CA LEU A 11 -13.35 -6.18 1.08
C LEU A 11 -11.97 -5.53 1.24
N VAL A 12 -11.95 -4.20 1.11
CA VAL A 12 -10.71 -3.43 1.14
C VAL A 12 -10.21 -3.28 2.58
N THR A 13 -11.11 -3.06 3.52
CA THR A 13 -10.75 -2.96 4.95
C THR A 13 -10.33 -4.29 5.57
N GLU A 14 -10.78 -5.43 5.06
CA GLU A 14 -10.30 -6.75 5.54
C GLU A 14 -8.79 -6.89 5.31
N TYR A 15 -8.34 -6.52 4.11
CA TYR A 15 -6.93 -6.62 3.73
C TYR A 15 -6.10 -5.45 4.28
N LEU A 16 -6.54 -4.22 4.03
CA LEU A 16 -5.75 -3.01 4.30
C LEU A 16 -5.96 -2.44 5.71
N ARG A 17 -6.94 -2.96 6.47
CA ARG A 17 -7.26 -2.69 7.89
C ARG A 17 -7.53 -1.24 8.27
N ASN A 18 -6.55 -0.36 8.12
CA ASN A 18 -6.55 1.01 8.64
C ASN A 18 -6.60 2.07 7.53
N ILE A 19 -7.15 1.70 6.38
CA ILE A 19 -7.34 2.61 5.25
C ILE A 19 -8.53 3.54 5.49
N GLU A 20 -8.35 4.84 5.28
CA GLU A 20 -9.46 5.79 5.27
C GLU A 20 -10.06 5.91 3.87
N LEU A 21 -11.25 5.36 3.67
CA LEU A 21 -11.95 5.36 2.38
C LEU A 21 -12.96 6.50 2.28
N PRO A 22 -13.08 7.17 1.10
CA PRO A 22 -14.12 8.19 0.85
C PRO A 22 -15.54 7.69 1.13
N SER A 23 -16.46 8.59 1.48
CA SER A 23 -17.85 8.22 1.82
C SER A 23 -18.58 7.51 0.67
N ASP A 24 -18.27 7.87 -0.56
CA ASP A 24 -18.80 7.34 -1.82
C ASP A 24 -17.89 6.28 -2.47
N PHE A 25 -17.01 5.66 -1.68
CA PHE A 25 -16.02 4.70 -2.15
C PHE A 25 -16.63 3.55 -2.96
N ASP A 26 -16.03 3.31 -4.13
CA ASP A 26 -16.19 2.12 -4.94
C ASP A 26 -14.82 1.49 -5.28
N LEU A 27 -14.80 0.26 -5.80
CA LEU A 27 -13.55 -0.44 -6.12
C LEU A 27 -12.69 0.31 -7.16
N PRO A 28 -13.24 0.84 -8.27
CA PRO A 28 -12.46 1.64 -9.23
C PRO A 28 -11.70 2.82 -8.60
N PHE A 29 -12.16 3.36 -7.47
CA PHE A 29 -11.43 4.39 -6.75
C PHE A 29 -10.00 3.99 -6.35
N LEU A 30 -9.72 2.70 -6.10
CA LEU A 30 -8.37 2.22 -5.77
C LEU A 30 -7.39 2.33 -6.95
N GLY A 31 -7.89 2.33 -8.19
CA GLY A 31 -7.06 2.31 -9.39
C GLY A 31 -6.54 0.92 -9.75
N THR A 32 -6.12 0.78 -11.01
CA THR A 32 -5.86 -0.51 -11.66
C THR A 32 -4.88 -1.41 -10.91
N GLU A 33 -3.71 -0.88 -10.53
CA GLU A 33 -2.64 -1.70 -9.92
C GLU A 33 -2.95 -2.12 -8.48
N ASN A 34 -3.63 -1.27 -7.71
CA ASN A 34 -4.08 -1.62 -6.36
C ASN A 34 -5.16 -2.72 -6.40
N LEU A 35 -6.06 -2.67 -7.39
CA LEU A 35 -7.08 -3.71 -7.59
C LEU A 35 -6.46 -5.04 -8.03
N LYS A 36 -5.48 -5.03 -8.93
CA LYS A 36 -4.74 -6.26 -9.30
C LYS A 36 -4.08 -6.90 -8.10
N PHE A 37 -3.47 -6.08 -7.24
CA PHE A 37 -2.86 -6.57 -6.00
C PHE A 37 -3.91 -7.20 -5.08
N LEU A 38 -5.06 -6.53 -4.90
CA LEU A 38 -6.16 -7.04 -4.08
C LEU A 38 -6.73 -8.35 -4.63
N ALA A 39 -6.92 -8.46 -5.95
CA ALA A 39 -7.37 -9.69 -6.60
C ALA A 39 -6.40 -10.85 -6.34
N ASN A 40 -5.10 -10.61 -6.51
CA ASN A 40 -4.07 -11.61 -6.24
C ASN A 40 -4.08 -12.08 -4.78
N TYR A 41 -4.30 -11.17 -3.83
CA TYR A 41 -4.44 -11.54 -2.42
C TYR A 41 -5.60 -12.53 -2.20
N TYR A 42 -6.79 -12.25 -2.76
CA TYR A 42 -7.95 -13.13 -2.58
C TYR A 42 -7.81 -14.46 -3.34
N ILE A 43 -7.19 -14.47 -4.53
CA ILE A 43 -6.84 -15.71 -5.25
C ILE A 43 -5.90 -16.57 -4.39
N GLN A 44 -4.91 -15.94 -3.75
CA GLN A 44 -3.95 -16.66 -2.92
C GLN A 44 -4.58 -17.14 -1.60
N LYS A 45 -5.55 -16.40 -1.06
CA LYS A 45 -6.37 -16.82 0.09
C LYS A 45 -7.17 -18.09 -0.26
N GLU A 46 -7.79 -18.15 -1.44
CA GLU A 46 -8.53 -19.31 -1.95
C GLU A 46 -7.62 -20.54 -2.07
N ALA A 47 -6.49 -20.42 -2.76
CA ALA A 47 -5.57 -21.54 -2.97
C ALA A 47 -5.05 -22.12 -1.64
N ASN A 48 -4.83 -21.28 -0.63
CA ASN A 48 -4.40 -21.71 0.69
C ASN A 48 -5.52 -22.41 1.49
N THR A 49 -6.79 -22.06 1.27
CA THR A 49 -7.94 -22.76 1.86
C THR A 49 -8.12 -24.12 1.22
N ALA A 50 -8.07 -24.20 -0.11
CA ALA A 50 -8.15 -25.46 -0.87
C ALA A 50 -7.03 -26.44 -0.49
N SER A 51 -5.78 -25.96 -0.42
CA SER A 51 -4.64 -26.80 -0.03
C SER A 51 -4.75 -27.33 1.41
N LYS A 52 -5.38 -26.59 2.34
CA LYS A 52 -5.65 -27.08 3.69
C LYS A 52 -6.73 -28.15 3.69
N ALA A 53 -7.80 -27.99 2.93
CA ALA A 53 -8.86 -28.99 2.81
C ALA A 53 -8.32 -30.36 2.31
N ASP A 54 -7.44 -30.35 1.30
CA ASP A 54 -6.79 -31.56 0.77
C ASP A 54 -5.86 -32.23 1.81
N SER A 55 -5.20 -31.45 2.65
CA SER A 55 -4.31 -31.98 3.71
C SER A 55 -5.10 -32.71 4.82
N PHE A 56 -6.31 -32.24 5.14
CA PHE A 56 -7.21 -32.88 6.10
C PHE A 56 -7.90 -34.12 5.54
N GLN A 57 -8.08 -34.21 4.21
CA GLN A 57 -8.69 -35.38 3.57
C GLN A 57 -7.72 -36.57 3.43
N SER A 58 -6.40 -36.38 3.66
CA SER A 58 -5.43 -37.48 3.55
C SER A 58 -5.36 -38.42 4.78
N GLU A 59 -6.00 -38.08 5.90
CA GLU A 59 -5.99 -38.90 7.13
C GLU A 59 -7.31 -39.64 7.45
N THR A 60 -8.34 -39.55 6.61
CA THR A 60 -9.62 -40.22 6.84
C THR A 60 -10.11 -41.00 5.62
N ASN A 61 -10.36 -42.30 5.84
CA ASN A 61 -10.98 -43.20 4.86
C ASN A 61 -12.29 -42.61 4.27
N PRO A 62 -12.63 -42.94 3.01
CA PRO A 62 -13.77 -42.35 2.32
C PRO A 62 -15.07 -42.97 2.83
N SER A 63 -15.78 -42.26 3.70
CA SER A 63 -17.20 -42.53 3.96
C SER A 63 -18.01 -41.26 3.75
N GLU A 64 -18.82 -41.33 2.70
CA GLU A 64 -19.99 -40.48 2.40
C GLU A 64 -19.72 -38.98 2.26
N ALA A 65 -19.90 -38.52 1.01
CA ALA A 65 -19.98 -37.14 0.60
C ALA A 65 -21.05 -36.41 1.41
N ASN A 66 -20.63 -35.79 2.50
CA ASN A 66 -21.37 -34.75 3.19
C ASN A 66 -20.61 -33.46 2.87
N GLU A 67 -20.89 -32.90 1.69
CA GLU A 67 -20.45 -31.55 1.34
C GLU A 67 -21.01 -30.62 2.41
N ASN A 68 -20.13 -30.10 3.27
CA ASN A 68 -20.53 -29.23 4.36
C ASN A 68 -21.03 -27.92 3.73
N PRO A 69 -22.33 -27.57 3.80
CA PRO A 69 -22.90 -26.46 3.04
C PRO A 69 -22.23 -25.11 3.36
N LEU A 70 -21.69 -24.97 4.57
CA LEU A 70 -20.93 -23.80 5.01
C LEU A 70 -19.62 -23.61 4.21
N LEU A 71 -18.94 -24.67 3.80
CA LEU A 71 -17.72 -24.58 2.99
C LEU A 71 -18.03 -24.18 1.55
N GLN A 72 -19.15 -24.66 1.00
CA GLN A 72 -19.59 -24.27 -0.35
C GLN A 72 -20.05 -22.81 -0.40
N GLU A 73 -20.78 -22.33 0.61
CA GLU A 73 -21.20 -20.93 0.67
C GLU A 73 -20.00 -19.97 0.79
N GLU A 74 -18.97 -20.33 1.57
CA GLU A 74 -17.72 -19.57 1.69
C GLU A 74 -16.93 -19.53 0.38
N ASP A 75 -16.81 -20.65 -0.34
CA ASP A 75 -16.14 -20.71 -1.64
C ASP A 75 -16.88 -19.88 -2.70
N GLU A 76 -18.21 -19.99 -2.79
CA GLU A 76 -19.02 -19.19 -3.72
C GLU A 76 -18.95 -17.67 -3.43
N GLU A 77 -18.85 -17.27 -2.17
CA GLU A 77 -18.65 -15.86 -1.80
C GLU A 77 -17.26 -15.36 -2.20
N LEU A 78 -16.21 -16.20 -2.06
CA LEU A 78 -14.85 -15.86 -2.43
C LEU A 78 -14.67 -15.73 -3.95
N TYR A 79 -15.24 -16.64 -4.74
CA TYR A 79 -15.22 -16.54 -6.21
C TYR A 79 -15.95 -15.29 -6.71
N ARG A 80 -17.14 -15.00 -6.17
CA ARG A 80 -17.88 -13.76 -6.50
C ARG A 80 -17.09 -12.50 -6.11
N THR A 81 -16.35 -12.56 -5.01
CA THR A 81 -15.44 -11.48 -4.57
C THR A 81 -14.33 -11.25 -5.60
N ILE A 82 -13.65 -12.31 -6.03
CA ILE A 82 -12.58 -12.24 -7.02
C ILE A 82 -13.13 -11.67 -8.34
N ASP A 83 -14.25 -12.18 -8.84
CA ASP A 83 -14.88 -11.72 -10.08
C ASP A 83 -15.26 -10.22 -10.01
N THR A 84 -15.79 -9.78 -8.87
CA THR A 84 -16.16 -8.38 -8.65
C THR A 84 -14.94 -7.46 -8.68
N ILE A 85 -13.82 -7.88 -8.07
CA ILE A 85 -12.57 -7.12 -8.11
C ILE A 85 -12.03 -7.08 -9.54
N ILE A 86 -11.99 -8.22 -10.25
CA ILE A 86 -11.49 -8.30 -11.63
C ILE A 86 -12.32 -7.41 -12.56
N ALA A 87 -13.65 -7.48 -12.48
CA ALA A 87 -14.53 -6.62 -13.29
C ALA A 87 -14.31 -5.11 -13.01
N SER A 88 -13.93 -4.76 -11.77
CA SER A 88 -13.64 -3.37 -11.40
C SER A 88 -12.32 -2.86 -12.00
N ILE A 89 -11.37 -3.75 -12.35
CA ILE A 89 -10.08 -3.36 -12.94
C ILE A 89 -10.27 -2.64 -14.28
N ASP A 90 -11.20 -3.12 -15.12
CA ASP A 90 -11.47 -2.55 -16.44
C ASP A 90 -12.06 -1.14 -16.41
N HIS A 91 -12.66 -0.77 -15.27
CA HIS A 91 -13.25 0.55 -15.04
C HIS A 91 -12.36 1.48 -14.21
N ALA A 92 -11.22 0.98 -13.72
CA ALA A 92 -10.31 1.75 -12.88
C ALA A 92 -9.24 2.45 -13.69
N GLU A 93 -8.99 3.72 -13.41
CA GLU A 93 -7.86 4.44 -13.98
C GLU A 93 -6.53 4.04 -13.31
N PRO A 94 -5.38 4.25 -13.97
CA PRO A 94 -4.08 4.07 -13.35
C PRO A 94 -3.85 5.10 -12.24
N LYS A 95 -3.58 4.62 -11.02
CA LYS A 95 -3.27 5.46 -9.84
C LYS A 95 -1.98 5.01 -9.17
N PRO A 96 -1.29 5.88 -8.39
CA PRO A 96 -0.14 5.49 -7.59
C PRO A 96 -0.45 4.29 -6.70
N LEU A 97 0.46 3.31 -6.68
CA LEU A 97 0.35 2.15 -5.80
C LEU A 97 0.37 2.60 -4.33
N LEU A 98 -0.48 2.02 -3.48
CA LEU A 98 -0.42 2.24 -2.03
C LEU A 98 0.97 1.89 -1.50
N ALA A 99 1.53 2.74 -0.64
CA ALA A 99 2.90 2.53 -0.18
C ALA A 99 3.10 1.20 0.60
N THR A 100 2.08 0.71 1.31
CA THR A 100 2.10 -0.57 2.05
C THR A 100 2.32 -1.80 1.17
N ILE A 101 1.85 -1.76 -0.08
CA ILE A 101 1.89 -2.91 -0.99
C ILE A 101 3.04 -2.81 -2.01
N ARG A 102 3.91 -1.80 -1.89
CA ARG A 102 5.13 -1.70 -2.68
C ARG A 102 6.02 -2.93 -2.43
N SER A 103 6.58 -3.46 -3.51
CA SER A 103 7.66 -4.46 -3.44
C SER A 103 8.93 -3.82 -2.91
N ASP A 104 9.84 -4.58 -2.29
CA ASP A 104 11.11 -4.04 -1.78
C ASP A 104 12.01 -3.47 -2.90
N ARG A 105 11.76 -3.82 -4.17
CA ARG A 105 12.44 -3.29 -5.36
C ARG A 105 11.68 -2.15 -6.06
N TRP A 106 10.80 -1.45 -5.35
CA TRP A 106 9.97 -0.40 -5.94
C TRP A 106 10.80 0.77 -6.49
N PHE A 107 11.88 1.11 -5.76
CA PHE A 107 12.81 2.18 -6.11
C PHE A 107 14.06 1.58 -6.76
N ASN A 108 14.53 2.19 -7.85
CA ASN A 108 15.78 1.82 -8.50
C ASN A 108 16.85 2.88 -8.24
N ASN A 109 18.12 2.48 -8.28
CA ASN A 109 19.24 3.42 -8.23
C ASN A 109 19.09 4.52 -9.30
N GLY A 110 19.25 5.78 -8.88
CA GLY A 110 19.12 6.96 -9.73
C GLY A 110 17.68 7.46 -9.94
N ASP A 111 16.66 6.76 -9.44
CA ASP A 111 15.28 7.28 -9.47
C ASP A 111 15.22 8.65 -8.77
N GLU A 112 14.56 9.61 -9.42
CA GLU A 112 14.24 10.90 -8.81
C GLU A 112 13.06 10.73 -7.86
N VAL A 113 13.22 11.24 -6.65
CA VAL A 113 12.23 11.10 -5.57
C VAL A 113 11.94 12.43 -4.90
N VAL A 114 10.75 12.47 -4.30
CA VAL A 114 10.36 13.51 -3.35
C VAL A 114 10.24 12.85 -1.98
N CYS A 115 10.83 13.48 -0.97
CA CYS A 115 10.85 13.01 0.40
C CYS A 115 10.19 14.05 1.30
N PHE A 116 9.24 13.62 2.12
CA PHE A 116 8.67 14.46 3.19
C PHE A 116 9.52 14.31 4.45
N ILE A 117 10.10 15.42 4.90
CA ILE A 117 10.86 15.46 6.16
C ILE A 117 9.89 15.85 7.27
N GLN A 118 9.46 14.85 8.04
CA GLN A 118 8.58 15.08 9.19
C GLN A 118 9.38 15.66 10.35
N ASP A 119 8.81 16.64 11.06
CA ASP A 119 9.34 17.04 12.36
C ASP A 119 8.95 16.01 13.42
N ASP A 120 9.93 15.25 13.90
CA ASP A 120 9.80 14.26 14.96
C ASP A 120 10.45 14.71 16.28
N GLY A 121 10.84 15.99 16.37
CA GLY A 121 11.55 16.54 17.51
C GLY A 121 13.08 16.40 17.43
N ASP A 122 13.63 15.86 16.34
CA ASP A 122 15.08 15.87 16.12
C ASP A 122 15.58 17.31 15.91
N GLU A 123 16.48 17.74 16.80
CA GLU A 123 17.14 19.05 16.76
C GLU A 123 18.21 19.12 15.65
N ALA A 124 18.69 17.97 15.15
CA ALA A 124 19.64 17.91 14.06
C ALA A 124 18.99 18.20 12.69
N LEU A 125 17.66 18.11 12.57
CA LEU A 125 16.94 18.42 11.33
C LEU A 125 16.97 19.92 11.02
N LEU A 126 17.51 20.26 9.86
CA LEU A 126 17.51 21.61 9.28
C LEU A 126 16.19 21.93 8.56
N LYS A 127 15.44 20.89 8.19
CA LYS A 127 14.19 20.94 7.43
C LYS A 127 13.13 20.18 8.21
N LYS A 128 11.95 20.78 8.40
CA LYS A 128 10.88 20.25 9.27
C LYS A 128 9.53 20.45 8.59
N ASN A 129 8.76 19.38 8.47
CA ASN A 129 7.46 19.31 7.79
C ASN A 129 7.45 19.88 6.36
N VAL A 130 8.47 19.52 5.57
CA VAL A 130 8.64 20.02 4.20
C VAL A 130 9.01 18.90 3.23
N PHE A 131 8.68 19.11 1.95
CA PHE A 131 9.16 18.26 0.87
C PHE A 131 10.54 18.69 0.41
N VAL A 132 11.42 17.72 0.23
CA VAL A 132 12.73 17.87 -0.39
C VAL A 132 12.85 16.92 -1.56
N THR A 133 13.67 17.28 -2.55
CA THR A 133 13.94 16.43 -3.71
C THR A 133 15.30 15.76 -3.57
N GLY A 134 15.45 14.61 -4.21
CA GLY A 134 16.71 13.87 -4.20
C GLY A 134 16.73 12.73 -5.21
N LYS A 135 17.76 11.91 -5.11
CA LYS A 135 17.92 10.70 -5.92
C LYS A 135 18.18 9.49 -5.05
N VAL A 136 17.63 8.35 -5.46
CA VAL A 136 17.98 7.06 -4.86
C VAL A 136 19.46 6.79 -5.13
N ALA A 137 20.21 6.58 -4.05
CA ALA A 137 21.61 6.22 -4.12
C ALA A 137 21.76 4.69 -4.01
N ALA A 138 22.67 4.12 -4.80
CA ALA A 138 23.03 2.71 -4.69
C ALA A 138 23.86 2.51 -3.43
N ASP A 139 23.25 1.93 -2.40
CA ASP A 139 23.94 1.31 -1.29
C ASP A 139 23.32 -0.05 -0.95
N TRP A 140 24.05 -0.82 -0.14
CA TRP A 140 23.77 -2.23 0.20
C TRP A 140 22.37 -2.47 0.82
N LYS A 141 21.69 -1.40 1.28
CA LYS A 141 20.43 -1.47 2.05
C LYS A 141 19.15 -1.63 1.22
N GLN A 142 19.22 -1.50 -0.11
CA GLN A 142 18.07 -1.75 -1.01
C GLN A 142 17.53 -3.19 -0.91
N HIS A 143 18.33 -4.13 -0.39
CA HIS A 143 17.93 -5.53 -0.21
C HIS A 143 17.25 -5.82 1.14
N GLU A 144 17.22 -4.87 2.08
CA GLU A 144 16.63 -5.04 3.41
C GLU A 144 15.31 -4.28 3.58
N GLY A 145 14.66 -3.90 2.46
CA GLY A 145 13.42 -3.13 2.47
C GLY A 145 13.61 -1.65 2.81
N TYR A 146 14.86 -1.16 2.86
CA TYR A 146 15.20 0.25 3.02
C TYR A 146 15.71 0.85 1.71
N VAL A 147 15.58 2.16 1.58
CA VAL A 147 16.06 2.93 0.43
C VAL A 147 16.81 4.16 0.92
N SER A 148 18.05 4.30 0.47
CA SER A 148 18.89 5.46 0.80
C SER A 148 18.82 6.51 -0.29
N ILE A 149 18.65 7.75 0.14
CA ILE A 149 18.43 8.90 -0.73
C ILE A 149 19.54 9.92 -0.48
N LEU A 150 20.08 10.44 -1.58
CA LEU A 150 20.90 11.65 -1.55
C LEU A 150 19.98 12.84 -1.87
N ALA A 151 19.67 13.64 -0.85
CA ALA A 151 18.88 14.85 -1.01
C ALA A 151 19.67 15.92 -1.80
N ASN A 152 18.99 16.73 -2.59
CA ASN A 152 19.59 17.83 -3.35
C ASN A 152 20.04 18.99 -2.46
N GLU A 153 19.55 19.04 -1.22
CA GLU A 153 19.86 20.05 -0.21
C GLU A 153 20.21 19.39 1.13
N LYS A 154 20.91 20.13 1.99
CA LYS A 154 21.18 19.68 3.37
C LYS A 154 19.88 19.61 4.15
N VAL A 155 19.64 18.45 4.77
CA VAL A 155 18.44 18.14 5.54
C VAL A 155 18.72 18.01 7.03
N HIS A 156 19.95 17.68 7.43
CA HIS A 156 20.36 17.59 8.83
C HIS A 156 21.81 18.04 9.04
N THR A 157 22.20 18.25 10.30
CA THR A 157 23.56 18.67 10.70
C THR A 157 24.58 17.54 10.80
N GLY A 158 24.13 16.27 10.82
CA GLY A 158 25.02 15.11 10.91
C GLY A 158 25.88 14.86 9.65
N ASP A 159 26.96 14.09 9.82
CA ASP A 159 28.00 13.88 8.80
C ASP A 159 27.59 12.93 7.65
N ASN A 160 26.47 12.22 7.77
CA ASN A 160 26.01 11.27 6.75
C ASN A 160 25.77 12.00 5.41
N GLN A 161 26.60 11.68 4.41
CA GLN A 161 26.62 12.37 3.10
C GLN A 161 26.63 13.91 3.25
N ASP A 162 27.43 14.44 4.20
CA ASP A 162 27.53 15.89 4.48
C ASP A 162 26.16 16.56 4.80
N GLY A 163 25.26 15.83 5.46
CA GLY A 163 23.95 16.34 5.82
C GLY A 163 22.86 16.11 4.77
N HIS A 164 23.16 15.41 3.67
CA HIS A 164 22.21 15.13 2.58
C HIS A 164 21.59 13.73 2.64
N GLY A 165 22.12 12.84 3.49
CA GLY A 165 21.76 11.42 3.47
C GLY A 165 20.46 11.14 4.21
N LEU A 166 19.46 10.63 3.50
CA LEU A 166 18.19 10.16 4.07
C LEU A 166 18.03 8.65 3.89
N SER A 167 17.23 8.02 4.74
CA SER A 167 16.88 6.60 4.61
C SER A 167 15.42 6.39 4.99
N PHE A 168 14.69 5.68 4.14
CA PHE A 168 13.28 5.33 4.37
C PHE A 168 13.09 3.83 4.19
N THR A 169 12.01 3.27 4.75
CA THR A 169 11.56 1.96 4.27
C THR A 169 10.91 2.12 2.90
N THR A 170 10.94 1.08 2.06
CA THR A 170 10.32 1.13 0.72
C THR A 170 8.80 1.35 0.79
N ARG A 171 8.20 0.92 1.89
CA ARG A 171 6.78 1.09 2.21
C ARG A 171 6.49 2.37 3.00
N ASP A 172 7.45 3.29 3.10
CA ASP A 172 7.22 4.57 3.77
C ASP A 172 6.49 5.55 2.82
N PRO A 173 5.35 6.13 3.22
CA PRO A 173 4.60 7.07 2.39
C PRO A 173 5.35 8.40 2.24
N ARG A 174 6.29 8.72 3.16
CA ARG A 174 7.10 9.94 3.10
C ARG A 174 8.05 9.94 1.91
N ILE A 175 8.35 8.79 1.30
CA ILE A 175 9.11 8.72 0.05
C ILE A 175 8.21 8.32 -1.11
N MET A 176 8.34 9.05 -2.21
CA MET A 176 7.59 8.79 -3.42
C MET A 176 8.40 9.14 -4.67
N LYS A 177 8.09 8.46 -5.78
CA LYS A 177 8.62 8.89 -7.09
C LYS A 177 8.00 10.22 -7.48
N VAL A 178 8.71 11.04 -8.24
CA VAL A 178 8.20 12.35 -8.71
C VAL A 178 6.83 12.24 -9.39
N ARG A 179 6.59 11.19 -10.17
CA ARG A 179 5.29 10.94 -10.80
C ARG A 179 4.15 10.70 -9.80
N GLU A 180 4.44 10.01 -8.69
CA GLU A 180 3.46 9.73 -7.64
C GLU A 180 3.11 11.02 -6.92
N TYR A 181 4.13 11.81 -6.57
CA TYR A 181 3.96 13.14 -5.98
C TYR A 181 3.06 14.04 -6.81
N ASN A 182 3.34 14.16 -8.11
CA ASN A 182 2.57 14.99 -9.02
C ASN A 182 1.13 14.51 -9.17
N TYR A 183 0.88 13.21 -9.15
CA TYR A 183 -0.49 12.69 -9.14
C TYR A 183 -1.19 13.05 -7.84
N LEU A 184 -0.58 12.73 -6.69
CA LEU A 184 -1.16 12.91 -5.37
C LEU A 184 -1.50 14.38 -5.07
N LYS A 185 -0.65 15.31 -5.50
CA LYS A 185 -0.90 16.76 -5.39
C LYS A 185 -2.23 17.19 -6.03
N ASN A 186 -2.65 16.52 -7.11
CA ASN A 186 -3.85 16.88 -7.86
C ASN A 186 -5.10 16.07 -7.45
N HIS A 187 -4.99 15.13 -6.51
CA HIS A 187 -6.06 14.19 -6.14
C HIS A 187 -6.18 14.10 -4.62
N PRO A 188 -6.75 15.11 -3.94
CA PRO A 188 -6.76 15.21 -2.46
C PRO A 188 -7.48 14.05 -1.76
N ASP A 189 -8.59 13.56 -2.30
CA ASP A 189 -9.32 12.43 -1.72
C ASP A 189 -8.50 11.13 -1.80
N TYR A 190 -7.81 10.94 -2.93
CA TYR A 190 -6.91 9.79 -3.11
C TYR A 190 -5.67 9.91 -2.23
N LEU A 191 -5.10 11.12 -2.12
CA LEU A 191 -3.97 11.44 -1.25
C LEU A 191 -4.27 11.07 0.21
N LYS A 192 -5.45 11.46 0.72
CA LYS A 192 -5.85 11.16 2.09
C LYS A 192 -5.88 9.66 2.35
N MET A 193 -6.54 8.90 1.47
CA MET A 193 -6.56 7.44 1.54
C MET A 193 -5.15 6.84 1.46
N TRP A 194 -4.33 7.35 0.55
CA TRP A 194 -2.98 6.84 0.27
C TRP A 194 -2.04 7.01 1.46
N ILE A 195 -2.05 8.19 2.10
CA ILE A 195 -1.22 8.51 3.26
C ILE A 195 -1.68 7.73 4.51
N THR A 196 -2.99 7.65 4.76
CA THR A 196 -3.54 7.07 6.01
C THR A 196 -3.48 5.55 6.06
N ASN A 197 -3.24 4.89 4.93
CA ASN A 197 -3.10 3.44 4.80
C ASN A 197 -1.88 2.84 5.56
N HIS A 198 -1.26 3.54 6.51
CA HIS A 198 0.04 3.17 7.10
C HIS A 198 0.03 3.08 8.63
N SER A 199 -0.74 2.15 9.18
CA SER A 199 -0.84 1.97 10.64
C SER A 199 0.40 1.39 11.33
N ALA A 200 1.33 0.82 10.57
CA ALA A 200 2.47 0.07 11.11
C ALA A 200 3.77 0.87 11.21
N LEU A 201 3.82 2.08 10.63
CA LEU A 201 5.01 2.94 10.73
C LEU A 201 4.98 3.68 12.06
N LEU A 202 5.75 3.16 13.01
CA LEU A 202 6.00 3.80 14.29
C LEU A 202 6.45 5.26 14.04
N GLN A 203 5.82 6.21 14.74
CA GLN A 203 6.13 7.65 14.70
C GLN A 203 5.75 8.40 13.41
N PHE A 204 5.17 7.74 12.39
CA PHE A 204 4.63 8.48 11.26
C PHE A 204 3.32 9.19 11.65
N ASN A 205 3.28 10.51 11.46
CA ASN A 205 2.06 11.29 11.59
C ASN A 205 1.63 11.75 10.17
N PRO A 206 0.44 11.37 9.69
CA PRO A 206 -0.03 11.79 8.38
C PRO A 206 -0.37 13.28 8.29
N GLU A 207 -0.73 13.94 9.40
CA GLU A 207 -1.28 15.30 9.38
C GLU A 207 -0.31 16.35 8.81
N PRO A 208 0.98 16.43 9.23
CA PRO A 208 1.88 17.44 8.68
C PRO A 208 2.12 17.26 7.19
N MET A 209 2.11 16.01 6.70
CA MET A 209 2.28 15.72 5.29
C MET A 209 1.05 16.12 4.48
N LEU A 210 -0.16 15.84 4.98
CA LEU A 210 -1.41 16.29 4.38
C LEU A 210 -1.48 17.82 4.31
N GLN A 211 -1.08 18.50 5.39
CA GLN A 211 -1.01 19.95 5.45
C GLN A 211 -0.01 20.51 4.42
N ALA A 212 1.18 19.93 4.31
CA ALA A 212 2.20 20.34 3.35
C ALA A 212 1.78 20.12 1.88
N PHE A 213 0.85 19.20 1.59
CA PHE A 213 0.25 19.07 0.27
C PHE A 213 -0.81 20.16 0.02
N ALA A 214 -1.59 20.54 1.04
CA ALA A 214 -2.64 21.55 0.92
C ALA A 214 -2.09 22.99 0.72
N GLU A 215 -0.85 23.25 1.11
CA GLU A 215 -0.19 24.57 1.01
C GLU A 215 0.51 24.85 -0.34
N GLN A 216 0.42 23.92 -1.30
CA GLN A 216 1.14 23.96 -2.58
C GLN A 216 0.30 24.26 -3.82
#